data_AF-A0A8D0EVK5-F1
#
_entry.id   AF-A0A8D0EVK5-F1
#
_cell.length_a   1.000
_cell.length_b   1.000
_cell.length_c   1.000
_cell.angle_alpha   90.00
_cell.angle_beta   90.00
_cell.angle_gamma   90.00
#
_symmetry.space_group_name_H-M   'P 1'
#
loop_
_entity.id
_entity.type
_entity.pdbx_description
1 polymer ?
#
loop_
_entity_poly.entity_id
_entity_poly.type
_entity_poly.pdbx_seq_one_letter_code
_entity_poly.pdbx_strand_id
1 'polypeptide(L)'
;MFFPLQCWCLVVIACLIYPIILMSFKQMTDWIHNYARNLKKKTEDLKRERRLAEDLLHQMLPKSVAKQLRKCQKVEAENYDQVTIFFSDIVGFTSIAASCTPLQVVEMLNNLYVCFDSRIESYDVYKVSTNLQARNLEFSEIFLCSVANTKYTTPAGQKP
;
A
#
# COMPACT_ATOMS: atom_id res chain seq x y z
N MET A 1 -69.93 -11.33 41.93
CA MET A 1 -69.02 -12.50 41.95
C MET A 1 -68.39 -12.74 40.57
N PHE A 2 -67.79 -11.71 39.94
CA PHE A 2 -67.27 -11.76 38.55
C PHE A 2 -65.73 -11.61 38.46
N PHE A 3 -65.05 -11.45 39.60
CA PHE A 3 -63.60 -11.19 39.66
C PHE A 3 -62.64 -12.39 39.49
N PRO A 4 -62.98 -13.66 39.78
CA PRO A 4 -61.98 -14.73 39.74
C PRO A 4 -61.55 -15.12 38.32
N LEU A 5 -62.43 -14.95 37.33
CA LEU A 5 -62.15 -15.34 35.94
C LEU A 5 -61.15 -14.40 35.24
N GLN A 6 -61.25 -13.08 35.51
CA GLN A 6 -60.38 -12.06 34.92
C GLN A 6 -58.91 -12.23 35.36
N CYS A 7 -58.69 -12.54 36.65
CA CYS A 7 -57.34 -12.79 37.18
C CYS A 7 -56.71 -14.05 36.58
N TRP A 8 -57.52 -15.09 36.32
CA TRP A 8 -57.01 -16.33 35.72
C TRP A 8 -56.60 -16.14 34.26
N CYS A 9 -57.35 -15.33 33.49
CA CYS A 9 -56.95 -14.95 32.13
C CYS A 9 -55.63 -14.18 32.10
N LEU A 10 -55.40 -13.24 33.03
CA LEU A 10 -54.12 -12.50 33.12
C LEU A 10 -52.93 -13.42 33.39
N VAL A 11 -53.10 -14.40 34.27
CA VAL A 11 -52.03 -15.38 34.58
C VAL A 11 -51.72 -16.24 33.36
N VAL A 12 -52.74 -16.71 32.64
CA VAL A 12 -52.55 -17.50 31.42
C VAL A 12 -51.84 -16.66 30.33
N ILE A 13 -52.22 -15.40 30.16
CA ILE A 13 -51.58 -14.48 29.20
C ILE A 13 -50.12 -14.23 29.58
N ALA A 14 -49.83 -13.95 30.86
CA ALA A 14 -48.47 -13.74 31.33
C ALA A 14 -47.58 -14.98 31.13
N CYS A 15 -48.13 -16.18 31.42
CA CYS A 15 -47.44 -17.45 31.20
C CYS A 15 -47.15 -17.71 29.72
N LEU A 16 -48.01 -17.29 28.79
CA LEU A 16 -47.79 -17.43 27.35
C LEU A 16 -46.85 -16.37 26.77
N ILE A 17 -46.84 -15.16 27.31
CA ILE A 17 -45.99 -14.06 26.84
C ILE A 17 -44.53 -14.24 27.30
N TYR A 18 -44.30 -14.76 28.51
CA TYR A 18 -42.95 -14.98 29.05
C TYR A 18 -42.02 -15.79 28.11
N PRO A 19 -42.40 -16.96 27.56
CA PRO A 19 -41.53 -17.72 26.66
C PRO A 19 -41.28 -16.99 25.33
N ILE A 20 -42.25 -16.23 24.83
CA ILE A 20 -42.10 -15.44 23.60
C ILE A 20 -41.05 -14.34 23.81
N ILE A 21 -41.14 -13.59 24.91
CA ILE A 21 -40.15 -12.55 25.26
C ILE A 21 -38.76 -13.16 25.41
N LEU A 22 -38.63 -14.29 26.11
CA LEU A 22 -37.34 -14.96 26.31
C LEU A 22 -36.72 -15.42 24.98
N MET A 23 -37.55 -15.96 24.07
CA MET A 23 -37.10 -16.43 22.76
C MET A 23 -36.64 -15.26 21.86
N SER A 24 -37.38 -14.15 21.84
CA SER A 24 -36.99 -12.95 21.10
C SER A 24 -35.72 -12.30 21.66
N PHE A 25 -35.54 -12.27 22.98
CA PHE A 25 -34.32 -11.75 23.60
C PHE A 25 -33.08 -12.57 23.20
N LYS A 26 -33.17 -13.90 23.19
CA LYS A 26 -32.09 -14.78 22.74
C LYS A 26 -31.73 -14.53 21.26
N GLN A 27 -32.75 -14.45 20.41
CA GLN A 27 -32.56 -14.14 18.99
C GLN A 27 -31.89 -12.77 18.78
N MET A 28 -32.24 -11.77 19.59
CA MET A 28 -31.66 -10.44 19.54
C MET A 28 -30.17 -10.46 19.93
N THR A 29 -29.81 -11.17 21.01
CA THR A 29 -28.39 -11.30 21.41
C THR A 29 -27.56 -11.99 20.34
N ASP A 30 -28.07 -13.06 19.72
CA ASP A 30 -27.36 -13.77 18.65
C ASP A 30 -27.21 -12.89 17.39
N TRP A 31 -28.26 -12.12 17.05
CA TRP A 31 -28.22 -11.19 15.93
C TRP A 31 -27.16 -10.10 16.16
N ILE A 32 -27.06 -9.53 17.36
CA ILE A 32 -26.06 -8.51 17.71
C ILE A 32 -24.65 -9.09 17.59
N HIS A 33 -24.40 -10.28 18.15
CA HIS A 33 -23.10 -10.93 18.05
C HIS A 33 -22.71 -11.25 16.61
N ASN A 34 -23.66 -11.72 15.80
CA ASN A 34 -23.40 -12.00 14.39
C ASN A 34 -23.18 -10.72 13.57
N TYR A 35 -23.95 -9.66 13.84
CA TYR A 35 -23.79 -8.36 13.22
C TYR A 35 -22.42 -7.75 13.55
N ALA A 36 -22.01 -7.78 14.82
CA ALA A 36 -20.68 -7.35 15.26
C ALA A 36 -19.55 -8.14 14.58
N ARG A 37 -19.71 -9.47 14.43
CA ARG A 37 -18.75 -10.30 13.68
C ARG A 37 -18.67 -9.92 12.20
N ASN A 38 -19.81 -9.71 11.55
CA ASN A 38 -19.86 -9.32 10.15
C ASN A 38 -19.24 -7.94 9.92
N LEU A 39 -19.52 -6.97 10.80
CA LEU A 39 -18.87 -5.67 10.77
C LEU A 39 -17.36 -5.80 10.94
N LYS A 40 -16.90 -6.55 11.95
CA LYS A 40 -15.48 -6.79 12.17
C LYS A 40 -14.82 -7.41 10.94
N LYS A 41 -15.46 -8.40 10.32
CA LYS A 41 -14.95 -9.04 9.09
C LYS A 41 -14.80 -8.04 7.95
N LYS A 42 -15.85 -7.25 7.66
CA LYS A 42 -15.81 -6.19 6.64
C LYS A 42 -14.74 -5.14 6.92
N THR A 43 -14.58 -4.74 8.18
CA THR A 43 -13.53 -3.79 8.58
C THR A 43 -12.14 -4.37 8.36
N GLU A 44 -11.91 -5.65 8.66
CA GLU A 44 -10.62 -6.31 8.42
C GLU A 44 -10.33 -6.50 6.93
N ASP A 45 -11.34 -6.82 6.12
CA ASP A 45 -11.21 -6.89 4.66
C ASP A 45 -10.83 -5.52 4.06
N LEU A 46 -11.54 -4.45 4.45
CA LEU A 46 -11.20 -3.07 4.04
C LEU A 46 -9.80 -2.64 4.51
N LYS A 47 -9.38 -3.05 5.71
CA LYS A 47 -8.01 -2.77 6.19
C LYS A 47 -6.96 -3.49 5.35
N ARG A 48 -7.21 -4.73 4.92
CA ARG A 48 -6.30 -5.48 4.05
C ARG A 48 -6.14 -4.78 2.70
N GLU A 49 -7.25 -4.44 2.05
CA GLU A 49 -7.22 -3.73 0.76
C GLU A 49 -6.51 -2.37 0.89
N ARG A 50 -6.77 -1.64 1.97
CA ARG A 50 -6.10 -0.37 2.25
C ARG A 50 -4.59 -0.53 2.43
N ARG A 51 -4.13 -1.58 3.12
CA ARG A 51 -2.69 -1.83 3.29
C ARG A 51 -2.00 -2.12 1.96
N LEU A 52 -2.62 -2.96 1.13
CA LEU A 52 -2.10 -3.27 -0.20
C LEU A 52 -1.99 -1.99 -1.06
N ALA A 53 -3.00 -1.13 -1.00
CA ALA A 53 -2.96 0.17 -1.69
C ALA A 53 -1.87 1.09 -1.13
N GLU A 54 -1.66 1.13 0.19
CA GLU A 54 -0.59 1.92 0.82
C GLU A 54 0.81 1.40 0.48
N ASP A 55 1.01 0.08 0.45
CA ASP A 55 2.29 -0.53 0.07
C ASP A 55 2.64 -0.23 -1.39
N LEU A 56 1.66 -0.36 -2.29
CA LEU A 56 1.84 0.00 -3.70
C LEU A 56 2.15 1.50 -3.87
N LEU A 57 1.47 2.37 -3.11
CA LEU A 57 1.72 3.80 -3.14
C LEU A 57 3.16 4.14 -2.72
N HIS A 58 3.70 3.46 -1.71
CA HIS A 58 5.08 3.65 -1.25
C HIS A 58 6.13 3.11 -2.23
N GLN A 59 5.78 2.14 -3.07
CA GLN A 59 6.66 1.66 -4.14
C GLN A 59 6.75 2.66 -5.30
N MET A 60 5.67 3.42 -5.55
CA MET A 60 5.58 4.36 -6.66
C MET A 60 6.03 5.78 -6.28
N LEU A 61 5.80 6.20 -5.04
CA LEU A 61 6.04 7.57 -4.57
C LEU A 61 6.87 7.58 -3.28
N PRO A 62 7.74 8.60 -3.10
CA PRO A 62 8.52 8.71 -1.88
C PRO A 62 7.59 8.94 -0.68
N LYS A 63 7.98 8.40 0.49
CA LYS A 63 7.18 8.42 1.73
C LYS A 63 6.74 9.83 2.15
N SER A 64 7.52 10.87 1.83
CA SER A 64 7.14 12.28 2.06
C SER A 64 5.88 12.65 1.29
N VAL A 65 5.90 12.46 -0.04
CA VAL A 65 4.82 12.83 -0.95
C VAL A 65 3.56 12.00 -0.68
N ALA A 66 3.71 10.70 -0.45
CA ALA A 66 2.59 9.82 -0.09
C ALA A 66 1.86 10.29 1.19
N LYS A 67 2.59 10.75 2.21
CA LYS A 67 1.99 11.31 3.44
C LYS A 67 1.25 12.62 3.20
N GLN A 68 1.76 13.49 2.34
CA GLN A 68 1.12 14.78 2.01
C GLN A 68 -0.17 14.55 1.20
N LEU A 69 -0.14 13.64 0.22
CA LEU A 69 -1.31 13.24 -0.56
C LEU A 69 -2.42 12.64 0.32
N ARG A 70 -2.07 11.83 1.33
CA ARG A 70 -3.04 11.27 2.29
C ARG A 70 -3.77 12.33 3.11
N LYS A 71 -3.17 13.51 3.31
CA LYS A 71 -3.77 14.63 4.05
C LYS A 71 -4.61 15.55 3.14
N CYS A 72 -4.80 15.19 1.87
CA CYS A 72 -5.39 16.07 0.85
C CYS A 72 -4.69 17.43 0.77
N GLN A 73 -3.40 17.48 1.12
CA GLN A 73 -2.60 18.70 1.02
C GLN A 73 -2.04 18.80 -0.39
N LYS A 74 -1.95 20.04 -0.90
CA LYS A 74 -1.29 20.33 -2.17
C LYS A 74 0.17 19.93 -2.01
N VAL A 75 0.65 19.03 -2.85
CA VAL A 75 2.07 18.65 -2.88
C VAL A 75 2.83 19.84 -3.43
N GLU A 76 3.55 20.55 -2.57
CA GLU A 76 4.43 21.62 -2.99
C GLU A 76 5.74 21.03 -3.53
N ALA A 77 6.34 21.71 -4.50
CA ALA A 77 7.64 21.31 -5.03
C ALA A 77 8.68 21.41 -3.92
N GLU A 78 9.26 20.27 -3.53
CA GLU A 78 10.35 20.24 -2.56
C GLU A 78 11.65 20.68 -3.26
N ASN A 79 12.27 21.74 -2.75
CA ASN A 79 13.64 22.11 -3.12
C ASN A 79 14.62 21.38 -2.19
N TYR A 80 15.63 20.77 -2.78
CA TYR A 80 16.69 20.08 -2.05
C TYR A 80 18.00 20.85 -2.25
N ASP A 81 18.61 21.32 -1.15
CA ASP A 81 19.86 22.10 -1.20
C ASP A 81 21.06 21.27 -1.69
N GLN A 82 21.02 19.95 -1.47
CA GLN A 82 22.05 19.01 -1.89
C GLN A 82 21.40 17.73 -2.40
N VAL A 83 21.65 17.41 -3.66
CA VAL A 83 21.23 16.16 -4.30
C VAL A 83 22.41 15.58 -5.06
N THR A 84 22.54 14.26 -5.04
CA THR A 84 23.45 13.55 -5.93
C THR A 84 22.63 12.76 -6.93
N ILE A 85 22.82 13.06 -8.22
CA ILE A 85 22.16 12.37 -9.31
C ILE A 85 23.16 11.39 -9.91
N PHE A 86 22.78 10.12 -9.97
CA PHE A 86 23.56 9.09 -10.63
C PHE A 86 23.07 8.91 -12.07
N PHE A 87 23.98 9.05 -13.04
CA PHE A 87 23.76 8.71 -14.44
C PHE A 87 24.70 7.57 -14.82
N SER A 88 24.14 6.49 -15.37
CA SER A 88 24.90 5.35 -15.86
C SER A 88 24.36 4.96 -17.22
N ASP A 89 25.27 4.58 -18.12
CA ASP A 89 24.97 4.08 -19.45
C ASP A 89 25.74 2.77 -19.71
N ILE A 90 25.21 1.94 -20.61
CA ILE A 90 25.82 0.66 -20.99
C ILE A 90 26.65 0.89 -22.25
N VAL A 91 27.97 0.87 -22.08
CA VAL A 91 28.90 1.02 -23.20
C VAL A 91 28.66 -0.09 -24.23
N GLY A 92 28.38 0.31 -25.47
CA GLY A 92 28.21 -0.62 -26.59
C GLY A 92 26.85 -1.32 -26.64
N PHE A 93 25.82 -0.78 -25.97
CA PHE A 93 24.46 -1.35 -26.02
C PHE A 93 23.96 -1.59 -27.45
N THR A 94 24.18 -0.65 -28.37
CA THR A 94 23.78 -0.77 -29.78
C THR A 94 24.40 -1.99 -30.47
N SER A 95 25.68 -2.29 -30.18
CA SER A 95 26.37 -3.45 -30.76
C SER A 95 25.85 -4.76 -30.18
N ILE A 96 25.58 -4.79 -28.87
CA ILE A 96 25.01 -5.96 -28.18
C ILE A 96 23.60 -6.22 -28.71
N ALA A 97 22.76 -5.19 -28.78
CA ALA A 97 21.39 -5.28 -29.28
C ALA A 97 21.32 -5.65 -30.77
N ALA A 98 22.30 -5.25 -31.58
CA ALA A 98 22.40 -5.66 -32.98
C ALA A 98 22.80 -7.14 -33.15
N SER A 99 23.53 -7.70 -32.19
CA SER A 99 24.02 -9.09 -32.24
C SER A 99 23.13 -10.11 -31.50
N CYS A 100 22.28 -9.63 -30.58
CA CYS A 100 21.42 -10.46 -29.73
C CYS A 100 19.96 -10.43 -30.19
N THR A 101 19.21 -11.47 -29.82
CA THR A 101 17.76 -11.45 -29.99
C THR A 101 17.11 -10.47 -29.00
N PRO A 102 15.97 -9.84 -29.35
CA PRO A 102 15.27 -8.92 -28.44
C PRO A 102 14.97 -9.53 -27.07
N LEU A 103 14.67 -10.83 -27.02
CA LEU A 103 14.41 -11.55 -25.78
C LEU A 103 15.65 -11.60 -24.87
N GLN A 104 16.83 -11.91 -25.43
CA GLN A 104 18.09 -11.96 -24.69
C GLN A 104 18.50 -10.58 -24.17
N VAL A 105 18.27 -9.52 -24.95
CA VAL A 105 18.55 -8.15 -24.51
C VAL A 105 17.67 -7.79 -23.31
N VAL A 106 16.36 -8.09 -23.37
CA VAL A 106 15.45 -7.85 -22.24
C VAL A 106 15.85 -8.65 -21.00
N GLU A 107 16.25 -9.91 -21.15
CA GLU A 107 16.70 -10.74 -20.03
C GLU A 107 17.99 -10.21 -19.39
N MET A 108 18.97 -9.80 -20.21
CA MET A 108 20.20 -9.15 -19.74
C MET A 108 19.89 -7.88 -18.94
N LEU A 109 19.02 -7.02 -19.48
CA LEU A 109 18.62 -5.78 -18.83
C LEU A 109 17.88 -6.06 -17.52
N ASN A 110 16.94 -7.01 -17.53
CA ASN A 110 16.21 -7.39 -16.33
C ASN A 110 17.17 -7.85 -15.21
N ASN A 111 18.16 -8.68 -15.54
CA ASN A 111 19.15 -9.13 -14.56
C ASN A 111 20.00 -7.98 -14.01
N LEU A 112 20.41 -7.04 -14.88
CA LEU A 112 21.14 -5.85 -14.48
C LEU A 112 20.29 -4.95 -13.56
N TYR A 113 19.03 -4.71 -13.92
CA TYR A 113 18.09 -3.93 -13.10
C TYR A 113 17.84 -4.56 -11.74
N VAL A 114 17.65 -5.87 -11.66
CA VAL A 114 17.46 -6.59 -10.38
C VAL A 114 18.69 -6.47 -9.49
N CYS A 115 19.90 -6.57 -10.06
CA CYS A 115 21.14 -6.40 -9.32
C CYS A 115 21.28 -4.97 -8.77
N PHE A 116 20.99 -3.96 -9.61
CA PHE A 116 20.98 -2.56 -9.18
C PHE A 116 19.92 -2.30 -8.11
N ASP A 117 18.68 -2.72 -8.33
CA ASP A 117 17.57 -2.52 -7.37
C ASP A 117 17.92 -3.17 -6.01
N SER A 118 18.53 -4.37 -6.00
CA SER A 118 19.00 -5.02 -4.77
C SER A 118 20.10 -4.23 -4.05
N ARG A 119 21.03 -3.62 -4.80
CA ARG A 119 22.10 -2.80 -4.19
C ARG A 119 21.55 -1.48 -3.68
N ILE A 120 20.66 -0.86 -4.44
CA ILE A 120 19.98 0.41 -4.14
C ILE A 120 19.08 0.28 -2.91
N GLU A 121 18.43 -0.87 -2.69
CA GLU A 121 17.58 -1.11 -1.51
C GLU A 121 18.33 -0.93 -0.17
N SER A 122 19.66 -1.13 -0.16
CA SER A 122 20.50 -0.88 1.02
C SER A 122 20.83 0.59 1.29
N TYR A 123 20.54 1.48 0.33
CA TYR A 123 20.75 2.92 0.43
C TYR A 123 19.39 3.64 0.42
N ASP A 124 19.24 4.75 1.17
CA ASP A 124 18.02 5.58 1.16
C ASP A 124 17.98 6.47 -0.09
N VAL A 125 18.02 5.85 -1.27
CA VAL A 125 18.03 6.50 -2.57
C VAL A 125 16.68 6.33 -3.26
N TYR A 126 16.25 7.36 -3.99
CA TYR A 126 14.98 7.38 -4.67
C TYR A 126 15.16 7.17 -6.18
N LYS A 127 14.48 6.16 -6.72
CA LYS A 127 14.43 5.88 -8.18
C LYS A 127 13.48 6.87 -8.84
N VAL A 128 14.01 7.71 -9.74
CA VAL A 128 13.20 8.68 -10.48
C VAL A 128 12.84 8.11 -11.84
N SER A 129 11.55 7.84 -12.05
CA SER A 129 11.02 7.49 -13.36
C SER A 129 10.74 8.78 -14.16
N THR A 130 11.70 9.23 -14.95
CA THR A 130 11.46 10.35 -15.87
C THR A 130 10.74 9.84 -17.11
N ASN A 131 9.55 10.39 -17.41
CA ASN A 131 8.93 10.22 -18.71
C ASN A 131 9.81 10.95 -19.72
N LEU A 132 10.61 10.19 -20.46
CA LEU A 132 11.55 10.67 -21.45
C LEU A 132 10.78 11.16 -22.69
N GLN A 133 10.06 12.28 -22.58
CA GLN A 133 9.55 13.01 -23.74
C GLN A 133 10.58 14.07 -24.14
N ALA A 134 11.75 13.59 -24.54
CA ALA A 134 12.80 14.37 -25.17
C ALA A 134 13.24 13.65 -26.45
N ARG A 135 13.17 14.41 -27.53
CA ARG A 135 13.53 14.14 -28.93
C ARG A 135 14.60 13.06 -29.12
N ASN A 136 14.37 12.19 -30.12
CA ASN A 136 15.39 11.39 -30.82
C ASN A 136 16.43 10.72 -29.92
N LEU A 137 16.01 9.74 -29.14
CA LEU A 137 16.94 8.88 -28.42
C LEU A 137 16.98 7.53 -29.12
N GLU A 138 18.13 7.28 -29.74
CA GLU A 138 18.57 5.94 -30.08
C GLU A 138 18.37 5.04 -28.86
N PHE A 139 18.11 3.76 -29.09
CA PHE A 139 17.95 2.74 -28.04
C PHE A 139 19.17 2.61 -27.09
N SER A 140 20.19 3.45 -27.20
CA SER A 140 21.47 3.40 -26.51
C SER A 140 21.42 3.82 -25.04
N GLU A 141 20.53 4.72 -24.61
CA GLU A 141 20.64 5.31 -23.26
C GLU A 141 19.66 4.69 -22.26
N ILE A 142 20.13 3.66 -21.54
CA ILE A 142 19.41 3.13 -20.38
C ILE A 142 19.76 3.97 -19.15
N PHE A 143 19.08 5.10 -18.98
CA PHE A 143 19.27 5.95 -17.81
C PHE A 143 18.64 5.36 -16.56
N LEU A 144 19.46 4.76 -15.70
CA LEU A 144 19.11 4.56 -14.30
C LEU A 144 19.32 5.88 -13.54
N CYS A 145 18.28 6.72 -13.47
CA CYS A 145 18.29 7.91 -12.63
C CYS A 145 17.93 7.52 -11.19
N SER A 146 18.91 7.59 -10.29
CA SER A 146 18.67 7.52 -8.84
C SER A 146 19.11 8.83 -8.19
N VAL A 147 18.21 9.43 -7.41
CA VAL A 147 18.48 10.59 -6.56
C VAL A 147 18.86 10.08 -5.19
N ALA A 148 20.10 10.28 -4.79
CA ALA A 148 20.52 10.07 -3.41
C ALA A 148 20.32 11.38 -2.63
N ASN A 149 19.55 11.31 -1.55
CA ASN A 149 19.42 12.42 -0.62
C ASN A 149 20.63 12.40 0.33
N THR A 150 21.49 13.42 0.27
CA THR A 150 22.72 13.46 1.08
C THR A 150 22.47 13.77 2.56
N LYS A 151 21.21 13.94 3.03
CA LYS A 151 20.93 14.13 4.46
C LYS A 151 21.35 12.97 5.37
N TYR A 152 21.72 11.81 4.81
CA TYR A 152 22.23 10.66 5.55
C TYR A 152 23.63 10.19 5.14
N THR A 153 24.39 10.98 4.38
CA THR A 153 25.83 10.71 4.26
C THR A 153 26.50 11.11 5.57
N THR A 154 26.42 10.20 6.54
CA THR A 154 27.35 10.18 7.66
C THR A 154 28.76 10.27 7.05
N PRO A 155 29.61 11.22 7.47
CA PRO A 155 30.95 11.30 6.93
C PRO A 155 31.64 9.97 7.20
N ALA A 156 32.07 9.30 6.14
CA ALA A 156 32.89 8.12 6.24
C ALA A 156 34.18 8.51 6.97
N GLY A 157 34.27 8.15 8.25
CA GLY A 157 35.49 8.28 9.04
C GLY A 157 35.28 8.75 10.47
N GLN A 158 34.78 7.88 11.35
CA GLN A 158 35.35 7.72 12.69
C GLN A 158 34.83 6.42 13.33
N LYS A 159 35.69 5.39 13.38
CA LYS A 159 35.58 4.31 14.37
C LYS A 159 35.98 4.86 15.75
N PRO A 160 35.44 4.29 16.82
CA PRO A 160 36.31 3.56 17.76
C PRO A 160 36.23 2.04 17.55
#